data_AF-A0A4Q3TUU5-F1
#
_entry.id   AF-A0A4Q3TUU5-F1
#
_cell.length_a   1.000
_cell.length_b   1.000
_cell.length_c   1.000
_cell.angle_alpha   90.00
_cell.angle_beta   90.00
_cell.angle_gamma   90.00
#
_symmetry.space_group_name_H-M   'P 1'
#
loop_
_entity.id
_entity.type
_entity.pdbx_description
1 polymer ?
#
loop_
_entity_poly.entity_id
_entity_poly.type
_entity_poly.pdbx_seq_one_letter_code
_entity_poly.pdbx_strand_id
1 'polypeptide(L)' 'MAIEELDAACALPWPDMKAVTPWGDSFEGVAPSGRDVEVERRYLWAHQPEGAIAVEVEVRLIGGRDGAEAKALIHPPG' A
#
# COMPACT_ATOMS: atom_id res chain seq x y z
N MET A 1 -10.92 1.87 4.86
CA MET A 1 -10.36 1.03 3.78
C MET A 1 -8.95 1.43 3.37
N ALA A 2 -8.67 2.49 2.59
CA ALA A 2 -7.28 2.74 2.14
C ALA A 2 -6.24 2.83 3.29
N ILE A 3 -6.60 3.48 4.40
CA ILE A 3 -5.76 3.52 5.62
C ILE A 3 -5.63 2.14 6.27
N GLU A 4 -6.73 1.38 6.37
CA GLU A 4 -6.71 0.02 6.95
C GLU A 4 -5.82 -0.93 6.14
N GLU A 5 -5.90 -0.86 4.81
CA GLU A 5 -5.05 -1.63 3.90
C GLU A 5 -3.59 -1.18 3.96
N LEU A 6 -3.32 0.12 4.14
CA LEU A 6 -1.98 0.63 4.40
C LEU A 6 -1.44 0.09 5.73
N ASP A 7 -2.24 0.11 6.80
CA ASP A 7 -1.84 -0.43 8.10
C ASP A 7 -1.52 -1.93 7.99
N ALA A 8 -2.32 -2.69 7.23
CA ALA A 8 -2.07 -4.10 6.95
C ALA A 8 -0.79 -4.31 6.13
N ALA A 9 -0.52 -3.47 5.12
CA ALA A 9 0.71 -3.52 4.35
C ALA A 9 1.95 -3.19 5.21
N CYS A 10 1.83 -2.20 6.08
CA CYS A 10 2.90 -1.80 7.00
C CYS A 10 3.14 -2.79 8.14
N ALA A 11 2.26 -3.77 8.36
CA ALA A 11 2.47 -4.84 9.34
C ALA A 11 3.55 -5.85 8.91
N LEU A 12 4.00 -5.83 7.66
CA LEU A 12 5.10 -6.66 7.19
C LEU A 12 6.41 -6.25 7.89
N PRO A 13 7.16 -7.17 8.52
CA PRO A 13 8.41 -6.84 9.18
C PRO A 13 9.43 -6.23 8.21
N TRP A 14 10.26 -5.29 8.71
CA TRP A 14 11.27 -4.61 7.89
C TRP A 14 12.15 -5.54 7.04
N PRO A 15 12.70 -6.67 7.56
CA PRO A 15 13.52 -7.56 6.73
C PRO A 15 12.76 -8.13 5.54
N ASP A 16 11.49 -8.49 5.73
CA ASP A 16 10.64 -9.07 4.68
C ASP A 16 10.24 -7.99 3.68
N MET A 17 9.87 -6.81 4.17
CA MET A 17 9.56 -5.64 3.34
C MET A 17 10.75 -5.28 2.44
N LYS A 18 11.96 -5.22 3.00
CA LYS A 18 13.21 -4.99 2.27
C LYS A 18 13.50 -6.08 1.25
N ALA A 19 13.25 -7.34 1.58
CA ALA A 19 13.52 -8.47 0.70
C ALA A 19 12.64 -8.46 -0.56
N VAL A 20 11.40 -7.97 -0.45
CA VAL A 20 10.48 -7.90 -1.59
C VAL A 20 10.58 -6.59 -2.37
N THR A 21 11.09 -5.50 -1.77
CA THR A 21 11.10 -4.19 -2.43
C THR A 21 12.12 -4.13 -3.59
N PRO A 22 11.71 -3.75 -4.81
CA PRO A 22 10.40 -3.25 -5.21
C PRO A 22 9.38 -4.35 -5.54
N TRP A 23 8.14 -4.18 -5.08
CA TRP A 23 7.05 -5.11 -5.37
C TRP A 23 5.70 -4.41 -5.37
N GLY A 24 4.72 -4.98 -6.06
CA GLY A 24 3.33 -4.56 -5.97
C GLY A 24 2.35 -5.63 -6.43
N ASP A 25 1.13 -5.54 -5.95
CA ASP A 25 0.00 -6.40 -6.30
C ASP A 25 -1.30 -5.61 -6.43
N SER A 26 -2.28 -6.22 -7.10
CA SER A 26 -3.67 -5.76 -7.08
C SER A 26 -4.63 -6.91 -6.79
N PHE A 27 -5.72 -6.59 -6.10
CA PHE A 27 -6.79 -7.54 -5.78
C PHE A 27 -8.14 -6.83 -5.63
N GLU A 28 -9.22 -7.58 -5.82
CA GLU A 28 -10.58 -7.08 -5.61
C GLU A 28 -10.96 -7.12 -4.12
N GLY A 29 -11.70 -6.12 -3.66
CA GLY A 29 -12.23 -6.03 -2.31
C GLY A 29 -13.62 -5.39 -2.29
N VAL A 30 -14.21 -5.31 -1.10
CA VAL A 30 -15.54 -4.69 -0.90
C VAL A 30 -15.39 -3.51 0.05
N ALA A 31 -15.71 -2.31 -0.42
CA ALA A 31 -15.69 -1.10 0.38
C ALA A 31 -16.75 -1.15 1.50
N PRO A 32 -16.61 -0.36 2.58
CA PRO A 32 -17.62 -0.27 3.65
C PRO A 32 -19.04 0.09 3.15
N SER A 33 -19.14 0.73 1.98
CA SER A 33 -20.43 1.02 1.32
C SER A 33 -21.09 -0.20 0.65
N GLY A 34 -20.44 -1.37 0.67
CA GLY A 34 -20.87 -2.57 -0.06
C GLY A 34 -20.58 -2.55 -1.57
N ARG A 35 -19.69 -1.66 -2.04
CA ARG A 35 -19.32 -1.56 -3.46
C ARG A 35 -18.01 -2.27 -3.71
N ASP A 36 -17.90 -2.90 -4.87
CA ASP A 36 -16.65 -3.55 -5.28
C ASP A 36 -15.58 -2.50 -5.63
N VAL A 37 -14.37 -2.78 -5.19
CA VAL A 37 -13.19 -1.95 -5.40
C VAL A 37 -12.02 -2.80 -5.86
N GLU A 38 -11.10 -2.20 -6.61
CA GLU A 38 -9.76 -2.72 -6.83
C GLU A 38 -8.81 -2.04 -5.85
N VAL A 39 -8.04 -2.84 -5.12
CA VAL A 39 -6.98 -2.39 -4.22
C VAL A 39 -5.65 -2.66 -4.91
N GLU A 40 -4.82 -1.64 -5.02
CA GLU A 40 -3.44 -1.73 -5.52
C GLU A 40 -2.50 -1.38 -4.37
N ARG A 41 -1.50 -2.22 -4.13
CA ARG A 41 -0.50 -2.00 -3.08
C ARG A 41 0.91 -2.08 -3.68
N ARG A 42 1.78 -1.17 -3.25
CA ARG A 42 3.15 -1.02 -3.77
C ARG A 42 4.15 -0.78 -2.65
N TYR A 43 5.30 -1.43 -2.76
CA TYR A 43 6.49 -1.19 -1.95
C TYR A 43 7.58 -0.68 -2.89
N LEU A 44 8.01 0.55 -2.68
CA LEU A 44 8.96 1.24 -3.54
C LEU A 44 10.16 1.70 -2.73
N TRP A 45 11.36 1.61 -3.31
CA TRP A 45 12.53 2.26 -2.72
C TRP A 45 12.31 3.77 -2.72
N ALA A 46 12.36 4.38 -1.54
CA ALA A 46 12.19 5.82 -1.41
C ALA A 46 13.41 6.54 -1.99
N HIS A 47 13.16 7.61 -2.73
CA HIS A 47 14.24 8.46 -3.21
C HIS A 47 14.90 9.25 -2.07
N GLN A 48 14.09 9.75 -1.12
CA GLN A 48 14.57 10.45 0.07
C GLN A 48 13.68 10.13 1.30
N PRO A 49 14.27 9.76 2.45
CA PRO A 49 15.67 9.41 2.63
C PRO A 49 16.01 8.10 1.92
N GLU A 50 17.24 7.98 1.44
CA GLU A 50 17.73 6.77 0.81
C GLU A 50 17.66 5.59 1.79
N GLY A 51 17.29 4.41 1.27
CA GLY A 51 17.19 3.19 2.06
C GLY A 51 15.88 3.03 2.84
N ALA A 52 14.98 4.02 2.83
CA ALA A 52 13.60 3.86 3.27
C ALA A 52 12.73 3.19 2.20
N ILE A 53 11.59 2.65 2.61
CA ILE A 53 10.60 2.02 1.73
C ILE A 53 9.31 2.85 1.79
N ALA A 54 8.85 3.33 0.64
CA ALA A 54 7.53 3.92 0.50
C ALA A 54 6.51 2.81 0.26
N VAL A 55 5.55 2.69 1.18
CA VAL A 55 4.41 1.79 1.06
C VAL A 55 3.23 2.63 0.60
N GLU A 56 2.65 2.29 -0.54
CA GLU A 56 1.51 2.97 -1.10
C GLU A 56 0.35 2.00 -1.28
N VAL A 57 -0.85 2.46 -0.94
CA VAL A 57 -2.09 1.75 -1.23
C VAL A 57 -3.05 2.70 -1.93
N GLU A 58 -3.67 2.21 -3.00
CA GLU A 58 -4.71 2.90 -3.73
C GLU A 58 -5.93 2.00 -3.85
N VAL A 59 -7.10 2.54 -3.52
CA VAL A 59 -8.39 1.85 -3.59
C VAL A 59 -9.25 2.58 -4.60
N ARG A 60 -9.70 1.90 -5.66
CA ARG A 60 -10.51 2.48 -6.73
C ARG A 60 -11.83 1.74 -6.86
N LEU A 61 -12.95 2.45 -7.06
CA LEU A 61 -14.22 1.80 -7.38
C LEU A 61 -14.14 1.11 -8.74
N ILE A 62 -14.59 -0.15 -8.80
CA ILE A 62 -14.72 -0.85 -10.08
C ILE A 62 -15.84 -0.20 -10.89
N GLY A 63 -15.53 0.20 -12.13
CA GLY A 63 -16.47 0.91 -13.01
C GLY A 63 -16.74 2.37 -12.64
N GLY A 64 -16.03 2.91 -11.64
CA GLY A 64 -16.13 4.31 -11.21
C GLY A 64 -14.84 5.10 -11.46
N ARG A 65 -14.86 6.37 -11.03
CA ARG A 65 -13.67 7.23 -10.98
C ARG A 65 -13.24 7.61 -9.56
N ASP A 66 -14.09 7.31 -8.57
CA ASP A 66 -13.77 7.64 -7.18
C ASP A 66 -12.79 6.61 -6.61
N GLY A 67 -11.91 7.09 -5.74
CA GLY A 67 -10.96 6.27 -5.04
C GLY A 67 -10.35 7.00 -3.85
N ALA A 68 -9.50 6.30 -3.13
CA ALA A 68 -8.73 6.85 -2.02
C ALA A 68 -7.31 6.29 -2.07
N GLU A 69 -6.33 7.11 -1.71
CA GLU A 69 -4.94 6.68 -1.57
C GLU A 69 -4.47 6.89 -0.12
N ALA A 70 -3.56 6.03 0.31
CA ALA A 70 -2.85 6.16 1.58
C ALA A 70 -1.40 5.75 1.38
N LYS A 71 -0.46 6.46 2.03
CA LYS A 71 0.97 6.23 1.87
C LYS A 71 1.69 6.34 3.21
N ALA A 72 2.70 5.51 3.40
CA ALA A 72 3.61 5.56 4.54
C ALA A 72 5.06 5.46 4.06
N LEU A 73 5.96 6.05 4.83
CA LEU A 73 7.40 5.94 4.63
C LEU A 73 7.99 5.17 5.81
N ILE A 74 8.56 4.00 5.52
CA ILE A 74 9.11 3.10 6.54
C ILE A 74 10.63 3.21 6.51
N HIS A 75 11.21 3.52 7.67
CA HIS A 75 12.65 3.66 7.82
C HIS A 75 13.27 2.33 8.26
N PRO A 76 14.55 2.08 7.91
CA PRO A 76 15.31 1.01 8.53
C PRO A 76 15.28 1.15 10.06
N PRO A 77 15.16 0.04 10.81
CA PRO A 77 15.33 0.08 12.25
C PRO A 77 16.73 0.60 12.58
N GLY A 78 16.83 1.45 13.60
CA GLY A 78 18.09 1.99 14.11
C GLY A 78 18.90 0.98 14.91
#